data_AF-A0A959HCQ1-F1
#
_entry.id   AF-A0A959HCQ1-F1
#
_cell.length_a   1.000
_cell.length_b   1.000
_cell.length_c   1.000
_cell.angle_alpha   90.00
_cell.angle_beta   90.00
_cell.angle_gamma   90.00
#
_symmetry.space_group_name_H-M   'P 1'
#
loop_
_entity.id
_entity.type
_entity.pdbx_description
1 polymer ?
#
loop_
_entity_poly.entity_id
_entity_poly.type
_entity_poly.pdbx_seq_one_letter_code
_entity_poly.pdbx_strand_id
1 'polypeptide(L)'
;MRNCKRAINKMRAGGEEGVAEGMTLLLEDLDLHKTAKYFHGRYRQLSRILSWEDLLYETILRLVTEVQSGRGPNRNCKGYIRNICRNICEEYRREYQRMDKIMDVLVRMYHSPSSKVLPEKVRAFLAQLGGQCELLLRMYFFEEPPVENHEVLAGHLNGKGYEVSPSSVSSLLSRCKRKFRELLGGNPSSLFEE
;
A
#
# COMPACT_ATOMS: atom_id res chain seq x y z
N MET A 1 26.23 5.09 -6.87
CA MET A 1 25.17 5.42 -7.84
C MET A 1 25.80 6.06 -9.06
N ARG A 2 26.57 5.28 -9.84
CA ARG A 2 27.12 5.75 -11.12
C ARG A 2 26.03 5.76 -12.20
N ASN A 3 25.12 4.79 -12.17
CA ASN A 3 24.10 4.64 -13.20
C ASN A 3 23.03 5.71 -13.09
N CYS A 4 22.66 6.14 -11.88
CA CYS A 4 21.65 7.20 -11.71
C CYS A 4 21.98 8.51 -12.46
N LYS A 5 23.22 9.01 -12.40
CA LYS A 5 23.59 10.25 -13.12
C LYS A 5 23.53 10.06 -14.64
N ARG A 6 23.96 8.90 -15.13
CA ARG A 6 23.87 8.55 -16.56
C ARG A 6 22.42 8.45 -17.00
N ALA A 7 21.58 7.80 -16.20
CA ALA A 7 20.15 7.66 -16.44
C ALA A 7 19.45 9.02 -16.54
N ILE A 8 19.72 9.94 -15.60
CA ILE A 8 19.16 11.30 -15.63
C ILE A 8 19.55 12.06 -16.88
N ASN A 9 20.82 11.97 -17.30
CA ASN A 9 21.27 12.63 -18.52
C ASN A 9 20.59 12.05 -19.76
N LYS A 10 20.40 10.72 -19.84
CA LYS A 10 19.66 10.06 -20.93
C LYS A 10 18.20 10.51 -20.97
N MET A 11 17.52 10.50 -19.82
CA MET A 11 16.12 10.93 -19.69
C MET A 11 15.91 12.38 -20.13
N ARG A 12 16.86 13.28 -19.82
CA ARG A 12 16.76 14.71 -20.18
C ARG A 12 17.03 14.99 -21.66
N ALA A 13 17.85 14.18 -22.31
CA ALA A 13 18.32 14.45 -23.67
C ALA A 13 17.55 13.69 -24.75
N GLY A 14 16.96 12.53 -24.45
CA GLY A 14 16.58 11.54 -25.46
C GLY A 14 15.08 11.29 -25.68
N GLY A 15 14.18 12.17 -25.22
CA GLY A 15 12.73 11.93 -25.38
C GLY A 15 12.30 10.59 -24.78
N GLU A 16 11.38 9.87 -25.42
CA GLU A 16 10.88 8.57 -24.94
C GLU A 16 11.97 7.47 -24.92
N GLU A 17 12.82 7.42 -25.93
CA GLU A 17 13.91 6.44 -26.01
C GLU A 17 14.95 6.67 -24.89
N GLY A 18 15.30 7.93 -24.63
CA GLY A 18 16.17 8.30 -23.51
C GLY A 18 15.55 7.99 -22.14
N VAL A 19 14.22 8.02 -22.03
CA VAL A 19 13.51 7.60 -20.82
C VAL A 19 13.60 6.10 -20.62
N ALA A 20 13.34 5.30 -21.66
CA ALA A 20 13.47 3.85 -21.59
C ALA A 20 14.90 3.42 -21.21
N GLU A 21 15.92 3.98 -21.87
CA GLU A 21 17.32 3.71 -21.52
C GLU A 21 17.66 4.13 -20.09
N GLY A 22 17.15 5.30 -19.66
CA GLY A 22 17.32 5.79 -18.30
C GLY A 22 16.72 4.86 -17.25
N MET A 23 15.51 4.34 -17.51
CA MET A 23 14.85 3.38 -16.63
C MET A 23 15.65 2.08 -16.52
N THR A 24 16.14 1.53 -17.63
CA THR A 24 16.99 0.32 -17.63
C THR A 24 18.24 0.53 -16.78
N LEU A 25 18.93 1.66 -16.95
CA LEU A 25 20.11 1.99 -16.15
C LEU A 25 19.81 2.10 -14.64
N LEU A 26 18.64 2.61 -14.27
CA LEU A 26 18.20 2.67 -12.87
C LEU A 26 17.87 1.29 -12.31
N LEU A 27 17.20 0.44 -13.09
CA LEU A 27 16.90 -0.93 -12.72
C LEU A 27 18.17 -1.76 -12.48
N GLU A 28 19.27 -1.42 -13.15
CA GLU A 28 20.58 -2.06 -12.95
C GLU A 28 21.43 -1.41 -11.83
N ASP A 29 21.00 -0.30 -11.22
CA ASP A 29 21.79 0.40 -10.20
C ASP A 29 21.72 -0.33 -8.84
N LEU A 30 22.77 -1.09 -8.54
CA LEU A 30 22.90 -1.85 -7.29
C LEU A 30 22.80 -0.98 -6.01
N ASP A 31 23.19 0.29 -6.07
CA ASP A 31 23.09 1.17 -4.89
C ASP A 31 21.64 1.63 -4.66
N LEU A 32 20.85 1.77 -5.74
CA LEU A 32 19.42 2.01 -5.64
C LEU A 32 18.71 0.79 -5.02
N HIS A 33 19.05 -0.42 -5.45
CA HIS A 33 18.54 -1.67 -4.86
C HIS A 33 18.85 -1.74 -3.36
N LYS A 34 20.11 -1.50 -2.97
CA LYS A 34 20.51 -1.44 -1.56
C LYS A 34 19.74 -0.39 -0.78
N THR A 35 19.45 0.76 -1.40
CA THR A 35 18.68 1.84 -0.77
C THR A 35 17.22 1.43 -0.53
N ALA A 36 16.56 0.83 -1.53
CA ALA A 36 15.20 0.32 -1.39
C ALA A 36 15.13 -0.76 -0.30
N LYS A 37 16.03 -1.76 -0.33
CA LYS A 37 16.12 -2.81 0.70
C LYS A 37 16.36 -2.24 2.11
N TYR A 38 17.24 -1.24 2.23
CA TYR A 38 17.48 -0.56 3.51
C TYR A 38 16.22 0.11 4.05
N PHE A 39 15.50 0.87 3.23
CA PHE A 39 14.29 1.56 3.67
C PHE A 39 13.15 0.58 3.94
N HIS A 40 12.97 -0.45 3.11
CA HIS A 40 12.02 -1.52 3.38
C HIS A 40 12.30 -2.21 4.73
N GLY A 41 13.57 -2.53 5.03
CA GLY A 41 13.95 -3.11 6.32
C GLY A 41 13.76 -2.15 7.51
N ARG A 42 14.04 -0.86 7.32
CA ARG A 42 13.83 0.19 8.34
C ARG A 42 12.35 0.41 8.65
N TYR A 43 11.49 0.30 7.64
CA TYR A 43 10.03 0.39 7.76
C TYR A 43 9.41 -1.00 7.79
N ARG A 44 9.92 -1.88 8.65
CA ARG A 44 9.52 -3.30 8.72
C ARG A 44 8.01 -3.49 8.88
N GLN A 45 7.32 -2.56 9.54
CA GLN A 45 5.86 -2.57 9.66
C GLN A 45 5.13 -2.48 8.30
N LEU A 46 5.77 -1.93 7.27
CA LEU A 46 5.22 -1.81 5.91
C LEU A 46 5.55 -3.03 5.05
N SER A 47 6.39 -3.97 5.50
CA SER A 47 6.80 -5.13 4.69
C SER A 47 5.65 -6.06 4.31
N ARG A 48 4.50 -5.90 4.98
CA ARG A 48 3.26 -6.63 4.70
C ARG A 48 2.44 -6.02 3.55
N ILE A 49 2.71 -4.77 3.17
CA ILE A 49 1.93 -4.00 2.19
C ILE A 49 2.74 -3.42 1.04
N LEU A 50 4.05 -3.32 1.19
CA LEU A 50 4.97 -2.77 0.21
C LEU A 50 6.21 -3.66 0.19
N SER A 51 6.41 -4.42 -0.89
CA SER A 51 7.65 -5.18 -1.07
C SER A 51 8.84 -4.25 -1.33
N TRP A 52 10.06 -4.75 -1.20
CA TRP A 52 11.23 -3.93 -1.51
C TRP A 52 11.34 -3.68 -3.02
N GLU A 53 10.86 -4.62 -3.85
CA GLU A 53 10.73 -4.48 -5.30
C GLU A 53 9.72 -3.39 -5.67
N ASP A 54 8.54 -3.39 -5.05
CA ASP A 54 7.53 -2.35 -5.28
C ASP A 54 8.07 -0.96 -4.88
N LEU A 55 8.77 -0.87 -3.74
CA LEU A 55 9.42 0.36 -3.32
C LEU A 55 10.50 0.82 -4.32
N LEU A 56 11.26 -0.13 -4.89
CA LEU A 56 12.24 0.16 -5.93
C LEU A 56 11.55 0.73 -7.18
N TYR A 57 10.52 0.06 -7.70
CA TYR A 57 9.80 0.49 -8.89
C TYR A 57 9.14 1.86 -8.70
N GLU A 58 8.45 2.06 -7.58
CA GLU A 58 7.83 3.35 -7.24
C GLU A 58 8.87 4.47 -7.13
N THR A 59 10.05 4.18 -6.56
CA THR A 59 11.16 5.14 -6.50
C THR A 59 11.64 5.53 -7.89
N ILE A 60 11.79 4.56 -8.80
CA ILE A 60 12.20 4.80 -10.20
C ILE A 60 11.14 5.64 -10.91
N LEU A 61 9.86 5.26 -10.82
CA LEU A 61 8.76 5.97 -11.47
C LEU A 61 8.67 7.43 -11.01
N ARG A 62 8.80 7.70 -9.71
CA ARG A 62 8.81 9.08 -9.18
C ARG A 62 10.02 9.86 -9.66
N LEU A 63 11.20 9.24 -9.68
CA LEU A 63 12.41 9.90 -10.20
C LEU A 63 12.25 10.25 -11.68
N VAL A 64 11.74 9.33 -12.50
CA VAL A 64 11.47 9.56 -13.94
C VAL A 64 10.50 10.72 -14.10
N THR A 65 9.38 10.70 -13.38
CA THR A 65 8.35 11.75 -13.43
C THR A 65 8.94 13.12 -13.08
N GLU A 66 9.75 13.20 -12.03
CA GLU A 66 10.39 14.45 -11.64
C GLU A 66 11.41 14.93 -12.68
N VAL A 67 12.21 14.04 -13.25
CA VAL A 67 13.18 14.38 -14.30
C VAL A 67 12.47 14.88 -15.56
N GLN A 68 11.40 14.22 -16.00
CA GLN A 68 10.58 14.65 -17.13
C GLN A 68 9.88 15.99 -16.89
N SER A 69 9.57 16.31 -15.63
CA SER A 69 9.04 17.62 -15.22
C SER A 69 10.11 18.73 -15.14
N GLY A 70 11.34 18.48 -15.62
CA GLY A 70 12.47 19.42 -15.50
C GLY A 70 13.09 19.52 -14.10
N ARG A 71 12.66 18.68 -13.15
CA ARG A 71 13.21 18.59 -11.78
C ARG A 71 14.30 17.50 -11.72
N GLY A 72 14.57 16.99 -10.52
CA GLY A 72 15.52 15.90 -10.27
C GLY A 72 16.95 16.35 -9.92
N PRO A 73 17.81 15.42 -9.46
CA PRO A 73 19.08 15.77 -8.86
C PRO A 73 20.16 16.08 -9.91
N ASN A 74 20.75 17.27 -9.83
CA ASN A 74 21.87 17.66 -10.70
C ASN A 74 23.24 17.14 -10.23
N ARG A 75 23.42 16.94 -8.92
CA ARG A 75 24.70 16.50 -8.32
C ARG A 75 24.51 15.36 -7.34
N ASN A 76 23.73 15.57 -6.27
CA ASN A 76 23.57 14.60 -5.20
C ASN A 76 22.44 13.59 -5.48
N CYS A 77 22.67 12.70 -6.45
CA CYS A 77 21.70 11.65 -6.79
C CYS A 77 21.39 10.75 -5.57
N LYS A 78 22.40 10.41 -4.77
CA LYS A 78 22.26 9.50 -3.62
C LYS A 78 21.34 10.04 -2.54
N GLY A 79 21.55 11.29 -2.12
CA GLY A 79 20.68 11.94 -1.15
C GLY A 79 19.25 12.08 -1.68
N TYR A 80 19.11 12.39 -2.95
CA TYR A 80 17.81 12.58 -3.59
C TYR A 80 16.98 11.28 -3.64
N ILE A 81 17.58 10.18 -4.11
CA ILE A 81 16.92 8.87 -4.12
C ILE A 81 16.55 8.42 -2.71
N ARG A 82 17.44 8.60 -1.73
CA ARG A 82 17.13 8.29 -0.32
C ARG A 82 15.92 9.08 0.18
N ASN A 83 15.77 10.34 -0.25
CA ASN A 83 14.61 11.15 0.10
C ASN A 83 13.34 10.64 -0.57
N ILE A 84 13.38 10.27 -1.85
CA ILE A 84 12.23 9.65 -2.55
C ILE A 84 11.80 8.37 -1.81
N CYS A 85 12.73 7.42 -1.57
CA CYS A 85 12.39 6.17 -0.88
C CYS A 85 11.78 6.43 0.50
N ARG A 86 12.37 7.33 1.29
CA ARG A 86 11.84 7.72 2.60
C ARG A 86 10.43 8.30 2.50
N ASN A 87 10.19 9.20 1.55
CA ASN A 87 8.89 9.84 1.37
C ASN A 87 7.81 8.83 0.99
N ILE A 88 8.12 7.90 0.07
CA ILE A 88 7.22 6.78 -0.28
C ILE A 88 6.88 5.98 0.99
N CYS A 89 7.88 5.55 1.76
CA CYS A 89 7.62 4.80 2.99
C CYS A 89 6.78 5.60 4.00
N GLU A 90 7.03 6.90 4.17
CA GLU A 90 6.25 7.76 5.06
C GLU A 90 4.81 7.99 4.57
N GLU A 91 4.59 8.03 3.26
CA GLU A 91 3.25 8.08 2.67
C GLU A 91 2.49 6.79 2.96
N TYR A 92 3.07 5.63 2.65
CA TYR A 92 2.47 4.33 2.95
C TYR A 92 2.20 4.15 4.45
N ARG A 93 3.12 4.59 5.32
CA ARG A 93 2.93 4.57 6.78
C ARG A 93 1.72 5.40 7.20
N ARG A 94 1.62 6.63 6.71
CA ARG A 94 0.51 7.52 7.04
C ARG A 94 -0.81 6.99 6.49
N GLU A 95 -0.81 6.40 5.31
CA GLU A 95 -1.98 5.79 4.70
C GLU A 95 -2.47 4.59 5.48
N TYR A 96 -1.56 3.69 5.87
CA TYR A 96 -1.88 2.53 6.69
C TYR A 96 -2.49 2.96 8.04
N GLN A 97 -1.84 3.89 8.74
CA GLN A 97 -2.35 4.42 10.02
C GLN A 97 -3.70 5.11 9.90
N ARG A 98 -3.93 5.87 8.82
CA ARG A 98 -5.24 6.45 8.55
C ARG A 98 -6.31 5.37 8.35
N MET A 99 -5.95 4.23 7.77
CA MET A 99 -6.92 3.19 7.49
C MET A 99 -7.34 2.49 8.77
N ASP A 100 -6.38 2.18 9.63
CA ASP A 100 -6.67 1.60 10.95
C ASP A 100 -7.62 2.50 11.74
N LYS A 101 -7.37 3.81 11.78
CA LYS A 101 -8.27 4.76 12.45
C LYS A 101 -9.68 4.78 11.85
N ILE A 102 -9.81 4.69 10.53
CA ILE A 102 -11.12 4.64 9.87
C ILE A 102 -11.84 3.35 10.26
N MET A 103 -11.16 2.21 10.20
CA MET A 103 -11.74 0.93 10.60
C MET A 103 -12.20 0.96 12.06
N ASP A 104 -11.39 1.50 12.98
CA ASP A 104 -11.75 1.62 14.40
C ASP A 104 -13.04 2.42 14.61
N VAL A 105 -13.19 3.55 13.89
CA VAL A 105 -14.41 4.36 13.94
C VAL A 105 -15.59 3.58 13.39
N LEU A 106 -15.42 2.91 12.24
CA LEU A 106 -16.50 2.13 11.63
C LEU A 106 -16.98 0.99 12.51
N VAL A 107 -16.06 0.27 13.18
CA VAL A 107 -16.41 -0.79 14.13
C VAL A 107 -17.22 -0.24 15.29
N ARG A 108 -16.74 0.85 15.93
CA ARG A 108 -17.45 1.48 17.05
C ARG A 108 -18.86 1.91 16.67
N MET A 109 -19.03 2.45 15.48
CA MET A 109 -20.34 2.90 15.01
C MET A 109 -21.22 1.74 14.52
N TYR A 110 -20.64 0.68 13.94
CA TYR A 110 -21.35 -0.53 13.53
C TYR A 110 -22.01 -1.24 14.72
N HIS A 111 -21.30 -1.32 15.85
CA HIS A 111 -21.83 -1.89 17.09
C HIS A 111 -22.59 -0.88 17.96
N SER A 112 -22.80 0.35 17.46
CA SER A 112 -23.55 1.36 18.20
C SER A 112 -25.05 1.09 18.10
N PRO A 113 -25.77 0.94 19.23
CA PRO A 113 -27.21 0.65 19.22
C PRO A 113 -28.06 1.79 18.63
N SER A 114 -27.49 2.98 18.48
CA SER A 114 -28.16 4.17 17.93
C SER A 114 -28.17 4.28 16.40
N SER A 115 -27.47 3.41 15.66
CA SER A 115 -27.42 3.50 14.19
C SER A 115 -27.79 2.19 13.52
N LYS A 116 -29.00 2.11 12.95
CA LYS A 116 -29.44 0.95 12.14
C LYS A 116 -28.99 1.05 10.67
N VAL A 117 -28.87 2.27 10.15
CA VAL A 117 -28.55 2.53 8.72
C VAL A 117 -27.08 2.28 8.41
N LEU A 118 -26.19 2.59 9.35
CA LEU A 118 -24.75 2.42 9.14
C LEU A 118 -24.34 0.94 9.00
N PRO A 119 -24.84 0.00 9.84
CA PRO A 119 -24.61 -1.43 9.62
C PRO A 119 -25.00 -1.93 8.23
N GLU A 120 -26.12 -1.48 7.68
CA GLU A 120 -26.57 -1.86 6.34
C GLU A 120 -25.63 -1.32 5.25
N LYS A 121 -25.24 -0.04 5.33
CA LYS A 121 -24.27 0.55 4.40
C LYS A 121 -22.91 -0.17 4.48
N VAL A 122 -22.39 -0.41 5.68
CA VAL A 122 -21.12 -1.15 5.86
C VAL A 122 -21.21 -2.56 5.28
N ARG A 123 -22.31 -3.28 5.51
CA ARG A 123 -22.53 -4.61 4.88
C ARG A 123 -22.57 -4.53 3.37
N ALA A 124 -23.22 -3.53 2.79
CA ALA A 124 -23.25 -3.32 1.34
C ALA A 124 -21.84 -3.08 0.77
N PHE A 125 -21.01 -2.26 1.42
CA PHE A 125 -19.62 -2.05 0.99
C PHE A 125 -18.74 -3.29 1.20
N LEU A 126 -18.94 -4.05 2.27
CA LEU A 126 -18.24 -5.32 2.48
C LEU A 126 -18.59 -6.33 1.38
N ALA A 127 -19.87 -6.46 1.02
CA ALA A 127 -20.32 -7.34 -0.04
C ALA A 127 -19.71 -6.98 -1.41
N GLN A 128 -19.47 -5.69 -1.67
CA GLN A 128 -18.79 -5.24 -2.90
C GLN A 128 -17.32 -5.70 -2.98
N LEU A 129 -16.65 -5.97 -1.85
CA LEU A 129 -15.30 -6.56 -1.88
C LEU A 129 -15.32 -8.00 -2.39
N GLY A 130 -16.36 -8.73 -2.01
CA GLY A 130 -16.52 -10.15 -2.28
C GLY A 130 -15.42 -11.05 -1.72
N GLY A 131 -15.72 -12.35 -1.77
CA GLY A 131 -14.77 -13.44 -1.53
C GLY A 131 -13.97 -13.34 -0.24
N GLN A 132 -12.66 -13.58 -0.33
CA GLN A 132 -11.79 -13.63 0.86
C GLN A 132 -11.71 -12.28 1.60
N CYS A 133 -11.84 -11.14 0.92
CA CYS A 133 -11.70 -9.84 1.57
C CYS A 133 -12.94 -9.42 2.33
N GLU A 134 -14.14 -9.70 1.80
CA GLU A 134 -15.38 -9.56 2.55
C GLU A 134 -15.32 -10.40 3.82
N LEU A 135 -15.06 -11.71 3.66
CA LEU A 135 -15.08 -12.66 4.77
C LEU A 135 -14.05 -12.29 5.85
N LEU A 136 -12.82 -11.98 5.46
CA LEU A 136 -11.76 -11.64 6.39
C LEU A 136 -12.05 -10.35 7.16
N LEU A 137 -12.51 -9.28 6.50
CA LEU A 137 -12.83 -8.03 7.19
C LEU A 137 -14.06 -8.18 8.09
N ARG A 138 -15.08 -8.93 7.64
CA ARG A 138 -16.28 -9.19 8.45
C ARG A 138 -15.91 -9.90 9.75
N MET A 139 -15.16 -11.00 9.67
CA MET A 139 -14.77 -11.78 10.85
C MET A 139 -13.84 -11.00 11.79
N TYR A 140 -12.88 -10.26 11.23
CA TYR A 140 -11.88 -9.57 12.04
C TYR A 140 -12.43 -8.33 12.76
N PHE A 141 -13.39 -7.62 12.14
CA PHE A 141 -13.84 -6.32 12.63
C PHE A 141 -15.30 -6.25 13.06
N PHE A 142 -16.19 -7.04 12.45
CA PHE A 142 -17.64 -6.79 12.53
C PHE A 142 -18.45 -7.97 13.08
N GLU A 143 -17.82 -9.13 13.35
CA GLU A 143 -18.45 -10.22 14.09
C GLU A 143 -18.46 -9.92 15.60
N GLU A 144 -19.45 -10.47 16.30
CA GLU A 144 -19.57 -10.38 17.75
C GLU A 144 -19.46 -11.79 18.35
N PRO A 145 -18.33 -12.17 18.98
CA PRO A 145 -17.08 -11.39 19.15
C PRO A 145 -16.20 -11.38 17.87
N PRO A 146 -15.33 -10.36 17.71
CA PRO A 146 -14.40 -10.32 16.59
C PRO A 146 -13.34 -11.42 16.69
N VAL A 147 -12.95 -11.98 15.55
CA VAL A 147 -11.94 -13.04 15.47
C VAL A 147 -10.59 -12.43 15.14
N GLU A 148 -9.76 -12.18 16.15
CA GLU A 148 -8.41 -11.63 15.97
C GLU A 148 -7.33 -12.70 15.73
N ASN A 149 -7.62 -13.95 16.09
CA ASN A 149 -6.66 -15.06 15.97
C ASN A 149 -6.43 -15.43 14.50
N HIS A 150 -5.20 -15.25 14.02
CA HIS A 150 -4.83 -15.51 12.63
C HIS A 150 -4.96 -16.98 12.20
N GLU A 151 -4.74 -17.94 13.11
CA GLU A 151 -4.90 -19.36 12.80
C GLU A 151 -6.37 -19.70 12.54
N VAL A 152 -7.26 -19.15 13.37
CA VAL A 152 -8.71 -19.30 13.23
C VAL A 152 -9.18 -18.68 11.91
N LEU A 153 -8.77 -17.44 11.63
CA LEU A 153 -9.11 -16.74 10.37
C LEU A 153 -8.64 -17.50 9.13
N ALA A 154 -7.39 -17.98 9.14
CA ALA A 154 -6.86 -18.81 8.06
C ALA A 154 -7.68 -20.09 7.88
N GLY A 155 -8.07 -20.76 8.99
CA GLY A 155 -8.95 -21.91 8.97
C GLY A 155 -10.30 -21.65 8.29
N HIS A 156 -10.96 -20.54 8.63
CA HIS A 156 -12.23 -20.16 8.00
C HIS A 156 -12.09 -19.84 6.51
N LEU A 157 -11.01 -19.14 6.12
CA LEU A 157 -10.72 -18.85 4.72
C LEU A 157 -10.44 -20.13 3.92
N ASN A 158 -9.61 -21.02 4.45
CA ASN A 158 -9.32 -22.33 3.86
C ASN A 158 -10.59 -23.18 3.73
N GLY A 159 -11.48 -23.16 4.74
CA GLY A 159 -12.78 -23.83 4.69
C GLY A 159 -13.73 -23.32 3.61
N LYS A 160 -13.46 -22.15 3.03
CA LYS A 160 -14.17 -21.58 1.87
C LYS A 160 -13.41 -21.74 0.55
N GLY A 161 -12.29 -22.47 0.56
CA GLY A 161 -11.45 -22.74 -0.61
C GLY A 161 -10.39 -21.69 -0.90
N TYR A 162 -10.14 -20.74 0.02
CA TYR A 162 -9.05 -19.77 -0.12
C TYR A 162 -7.78 -20.32 0.53
N GLU A 163 -6.73 -20.59 -0.25
CA GLU A 163 -5.45 -21.08 0.28
C GLU A 163 -4.69 -19.96 1.02
N VAL A 164 -4.85 -19.90 2.34
CA VAL A 164 -4.29 -18.84 3.19
C VAL A 164 -3.56 -19.46 4.40
N SER A 165 -2.30 -19.06 4.59
CA SER A 165 -1.52 -19.42 5.78
C SER A 165 -1.76 -18.42 6.92
N PRO A 166 -1.68 -18.84 8.20
CA PRO A 166 -1.78 -17.91 9.33
C PRO A 166 -0.77 -16.76 9.27
N SER A 167 0.41 -17.03 8.72
CA SER A 167 1.48 -16.03 8.52
C SER A 167 1.12 -14.95 7.49
N SER A 168 0.26 -15.24 6.51
CA SER A 168 -0.15 -14.31 5.46
C SER A 168 -1.43 -13.53 5.80
N VAL A 169 -2.14 -13.90 6.86
CA VAL A 169 -3.38 -13.22 7.29
C VAL A 169 -3.18 -11.72 7.46
N SER A 170 -2.07 -11.27 8.05
CA SER A 170 -1.86 -9.83 8.26
C SER A 170 -1.59 -9.05 6.97
N SER A 171 -0.86 -9.62 6.01
CA SER A 171 -0.68 -8.97 4.71
C SER A 171 -2.00 -8.97 3.93
N LEU A 172 -2.77 -10.05 4.01
CA LEU A 172 -4.10 -10.14 3.41
C LEU A 172 -5.07 -9.11 4.02
N LEU A 173 -5.14 -8.98 5.34
CA LEU A 173 -5.91 -7.97 6.07
C LEU A 173 -5.58 -6.56 5.57
N SER A 174 -4.29 -6.26 5.46
CA SER A 174 -3.84 -4.95 5.01
C SER A 174 -4.26 -4.66 3.56
N ARG A 175 -4.16 -5.66 2.68
CA ARG A 175 -4.63 -5.58 1.29
C ARG A 175 -6.15 -5.39 1.23
N CYS A 176 -6.92 -6.12 2.03
CA CYS A 176 -8.38 -6.01 2.05
C CYS A 176 -8.85 -4.67 2.62
N LYS A 177 -8.21 -4.15 3.66
CA LYS A 177 -8.43 -2.79 4.17
C LYS A 177 -8.20 -1.74 3.07
N ARG A 178 -7.12 -1.88 2.29
CA ARG A 178 -6.85 -0.97 1.17
C ARG A 178 -7.97 -1.03 0.12
N LYS A 179 -8.39 -2.22 -0.31
CA LYS A 179 -9.52 -2.36 -1.24
C LYS A 179 -10.81 -1.74 -0.70
N PHE A 180 -11.08 -1.93 0.58
CA PHE A 180 -12.26 -1.34 1.23
C PHE A 180 -12.21 0.19 1.18
N ARG A 181 -11.04 0.80 1.43
CA ARG A 181 -10.86 2.24 1.26
C ARG A 181 -11.13 2.70 -0.17
N GLU A 182 -10.61 1.98 -1.16
CA GLU A 182 -10.78 2.31 -2.56
C GLU A 182 -12.27 2.33 -2.93
N LEU A 183 -13.07 1.39 -2.40
CA LEU A 183 -14.53 1.40 -2.53
C LEU A 183 -15.19 2.60 -1.85
N LEU A 184 -14.66 3.03 -0.71
CA LEU A 184 -15.14 4.24 -0.02
C LEU A 184 -14.72 5.56 -0.71
N GLY A 185 -14.03 5.49 -1.85
CA GLY A 185 -13.51 6.66 -2.55
C GLY A 185 -12.43 7.41 -1.76
N GLY A 186 -11.78 6.74 -0.80
CA GLY A 186 -10.80 7.37 0.10
C GLY A 186 -11.41 8.30 1.16
N ASN A 187 -12.73 8.49 1.17
CA ASN A 187 -13.42 9.32 2.16
C ASN A 187 -14.49 8.48 2.89
N PRO A 188 -14.29 8.14 4.18
CA PRO A 188 -15.31 7.42 4.96
C PRO A 188 -16.61 8.21 5.14
N SER A 189 -16.62 9.51 4.82
CA SER A 189 -17.83 10.33 4.78
C SER A 189 -18.87 9.81 3.78
N SER A 190 -18.44 9.05 2.76
CA SER A 190 -19.34 8.41 1.78
C SER A 190 -20.29 7.40 2.43
N LEU A 191 -19.96 6.88 3.63
CA LEU A 191 -20.88 6.04 4.42
C LEU A 191 -22.00 6.84 5.09
N PHE A 192 -21.87 8.16 5.14
CA PHE A 192 -22.80 9.08 5.82
C PHE A 192 -23.50 10.04 4.84
N GLU A 193 -23.09 10.07 3.58
CA GLU A 193 -23.80 10.76 2.50
C GLU A 193 -25.08 9.97 2.15
N GLU A 194 -26.21 10.68 2.08
CA GLU A 194 -27.54 10.15 1.75
C GLU A 194 -27.72 9.93 0.24
#